data_AF-A0A7Z7PU04-F1
#
_entry.id   AF-A0A7Z7PU04-F1
#
_cell.length_a   1.000
_cell.length_b   1.000
_cell.length_c   1.000
_cell.angle_alpha   90.00
_cell.angle_beta   90.00
_cell.angle_gamma   90.00
#
_symmetry.space_group_name_H-M   'P 1'
#
loop_
_entity.id
_entity.type
_entity.pdbx_description
1 polymer ?
#
loop_
_entity_poly.entity_id
_entity_poly.type
_entity_poly.pdbx_seq_one_letter_code
_entity_poly.pdbx_strand_id
1 'polypeptide(L)' 'MGGMTMTEGVTIDEVQADVSNLFHLLSVANELLGEMHFGTGDERNKEMDKLSALNSIAEDRAREIMEKISDNYSSLRGR' A
#
# COMPACT_ATOMS: atom_id res chain seq x y z
N MET A 1 28.62 -29.68 -11.70
CA MET A 1 28.54 -28.68 -10.61
C MET A 1 27.32 -27.83 -10.87
N GLY A 2 26.22 -28.10 -10.17
CA GLY A 2 24.97 -27.36 -10.30
C GLY A 2 24.99 -26.18 -9.34
N GLY A 3 25.06 -24.96 -9.89
CA GLY A 3 24.83 -23.74 -9.11
C GLY A 3 23.35 -23.65 -8.79
N MET A 4 22.97 -24.06 -7.59
CA MET A 4 21.68 -23.77 -7.02
C MET A 4 21.74 -22.31 -6.56
N THR A 5 21.17 -21.41 -7.36
CA THR A 5 20.92 -20.03 -6.91
C THR A 5 19.97 -20.14 -5.74
N MET A 6 20.50 -19.97 -4.52
CA MET A 6 19.69 -19.72 -3.33
C MET A 6 18.87 -18.47 -3.66
N THR A 7 17.59 -18.65 -3.97
CA THR A 7 16.63 -17.53 -3.88
C THR A 7 16.71 -17.09 -2.43
N GLU A 8 17.32 -15.94 -2.16
CA GLU A 8 17.22 -15.29 -0.84
C GLU A 8 15.73 -15.18 -0.54
N GLY A 9 15.26 -16.01 0.40
CA GLY A 9 13.85 -16.06 0.75
C GLY A 9 13.51 -14.80 1.52
N VAL A 10 12.60 -13.99 0.99
CA VAL A 10 12.04 -12.85 1.73
C VAL A 10 11.28 -13.40 2.94
N THR A 11 11.56 -12.86 4.12
CA THR A 11 10.89 -13.23 5.36
C THR A 11 9.48 -12.63 5.41
N ILE A 12 8.57 -13.24 6.17
CA ILE A 12 7.21 -12.71 6.36
C ILE A 12 7.25 -11.34 7.05
N ASP A 13 8.19 -11.13 7.96
CA ASP A 13 8.37 -9.86 8.66
C ASP A 13 8.78 -8.74 7.69
N GLU A 14 9.65 -9.03 6.72
CA GLU A 14 10.02 -8.09 5.64
C GLU A 14 8.82 -7.76 4.75
N VAL A 15 8.02 -8.77 4.35
CA VAL A 15 6.79 -8.53 3.58
C VAL A 15 5.80 -7.67 4.36
N GLN A 16 5.64 -7.92 5.66
CA GLN A 16 4.76 -7.12 6.50
C GLN A 16 5.24 -5.68 6.63
N ALA A 17 6.54 -5.46 6.81
CA ALA A 17 7.13 -4.13 6.85
C ALA A 17 6.93 -3.39 5.52
N ASP A 18 7.15 -4.05 4.39
CA ASP A 18 6.99 -3.46 3.05
C ASP A 18 5.53 -3.05 2.77
N VAL A 19 4.57 -3.92 3.09
CA VAL A 19 3.14 -3.59 2.91
C VAL A 19 2.70 -2.48 3.86
N SER A 20 3.21 -2.46 5.10
CA SER A 20 2.97 -1.36 6.05
C SER A 20 3.50 -0.03 5.53
N ASN A 21 4.73 -0.02 5.00
CA ASN A 21 5.32 1.17 4.40
C ASN A 21 4.52 1.63 3.18
N LEU A 22 4.08 0.69 2.33
CA LEU A 22 3.23 1.00 1.18
C LEU A 22 1.90 1.65 1.60
N PHE A 23 1.22 1.09 2.61
CA PHE A 23 0.00 1.68 3.16
C PHE A 23 0.23 3.12 3.63
N HIS A 24 1.28 3.36 4.42
CA HIS A 24 1.59 4.71 4.90
C HIS A 24 1.93 5.69 3.78
N LEU A 25 2.67 5.26 2.76
CA LEU A 25 2.97 6.09 1.58
C LEU A 25 1.70 6.49 0.83
N LEU A 26 0.77 5.55 0.64
CA LEU A 26 -0.50 5.80 -0.05
C LEU A 26 -1.40 6.73 0.77
N SER A 27 -1.40 6.59 2.10
CA SER A 27 -2.14 7.47 3.01
C SER A 27 -1.64 8.91 2.92
N VAL A 28 -0.33 9.13 3.00
CA VAL A 28 0.29 10.46 2.82
C VAL A 28 0.01 11.02 1.42
N ALA A 29 0.05 10.17 0.38
CA ALA A 29 -0.30 10.60 -0.97
C ALA A 29 -1.78 11.05 -1.07
N ASN A 30 -2.71 10.41 -0.34
CA ASN A 30 -4.12 10.84 -0.31
C ASN A 30 -4.30 12.17 0.43
N GLU A 31 -3.58 12.39 1.52
CA GLU A 31 -3.57 13.68 2.22
C GLU A 31 -3.10 14.80 1.27
N LEU A 32 -1.96 14.60 0.61
CA LEU A 32 -1.43 15.57 -0.35
C LEU A 32 -2.39 15.81 -1.52
N LEU A 33 -2.99 14.76 -2.08
CA LEU A 33 -3.97 14.89 -3.16
C LEU A 33 -5.25 15.61 -2.71
N GLY A 34 -5.65 15.47 -1.44
CA GLY A 34 -6.78 16.18 -0.84
C GLY A 34 -6.51 17.67 -0.60
N GLU A 35 -5.26 18.02 -0.27
CA GLU A 35 -4.83 19.42 -0.08
C GLU A 35 -4.60 20.17 -1.40
N MET A 36 -4.44 19.46 -2.51
CA MET A 36 -4.27 20.02 -3.84
C MET A 36 -5.57 20.65 -4.36
N HIS A 37 -5.88 21.87 -3.91
CA HIS A 37 -6.89 22.72 -4.56
C HIS A 37 -6.33 23.31 -5.86
N PHE A 38 -6.77 22.81 -7.01
CA PHE A 38 -6.49 23.46 -8.30
C PHE A 38 -7.75 23.68 -9.11
N GLY A 39 -8.20 24.94 -9.07
CA GLY A 39 -8.95 25.58 -10.13
C GLY A 39 -8.60 27.07 -10.11
N THR A 40 -7.82 27.56 -11.07
CA THR A 40 -7.90 28.99 -11.42
C THR A 40 -9.24 29.18 -12.09
N GLY A 41 -10.23 29.62 -11.31
CA GLY A 41 -11.62 29.76 -11.73
C GLY A 41 -12.35 28.42 -11.81
N ASP A 42 -12.84 27.91 -10.67
CA ASP A 42 -13.86 26.86 -10.50
C ASP A 42 -13.80 25.55 -11.34
N GLU A 43 -12.80 25.35 -12.20
CA GLU A 43 -12.71 24.18 -13.05
C GLU A 43 -12.06 23.01 -12.28
N ARG A 44 -12.90 22.02 -11.96
CA ARG A 44 -12.52 20.76 -11.33
C ARG A 44 -11.53 19.98 -12.20
N ASN A 45 -10.37 19.64 -11.64
CA ASN A 45 -9.36 18.83 -12.31
C ASN A 45 -9.70 17.33 -12.27
N LYS A 46 -10.39 16.84 -13.31
CA LYS A 46 -10.85 15.45 -13.44
C LYS A 46 -9.74 14.41 -13.45
N GLU A 47 -8.54 14.74 -13.92
CA GLU A 47 -7.42 13.80 -13.92
C GLU A 47 -6.87 13.60 -12.51
N MET A 48 -6.84 14.66 -11.70
CA MET A 48 -6.48 14.59 -10.29
C MET A 48 -7.53 13.82 -9.47
N ASP A 49 -8.82 14.00 -9.76
CA ASP A 49 -9.87 13.18 -9.15
C ASP A 49 -9.65 11.68 -9.40
N LYS A 50 -9.26 11.30 -10.63
CA LYS A 50 -8.94 9.90 -10.97
C LYS A 50 -7.71 9.41 -10.22
N LEU A 51 -6.66 10.23 -10.12
CA LEU A 51 -5.45 9.87 -9.37
C LEU A 51 -5.76 9.67 -7.88
N SER A 52 -6.55 10.56 -7.28
CA SER A 52 -7.03 10.42 -5.90
C SER A 52 -7.85 9.15 -5.71
N ALA A 53 -8.78 8.84 -6.63
CA ALA A 53 -9.55 7.61 -6.56
C ALA A 53 -8.67 6.35 -6.67
N LEU A 54 -7.70 6.34 -7.58
CA LEU A 54 -6.77 5.21 -7.73
C LEU A 54 -5.88 5.04 -6.50
N ASN A 55 -5.40 6.15 -5.93
CA ASN A 55 -4.57 6.12 -4.73
C ASN A 55 -5.35 5.64 -3.49
N SER A 56 -6.62 6.06 -3.35
CA SER A 56 -7.53 5.55 -2.32
C SER A 56 -7.81 4.05 -2.47
N ILE A 57 -8.05 3.55 -3.69
CA ILE A 57 -8.21 2.10 -3.93
C ILE A 57 -6.93 1.35 -3.55
N ALA A 58 -5.76 1.87 -3.90
CA ALA A 58 -4.49 1.24 -3.55
C ALA A 58 -4.27 1.20 -2.03
N GLU A 59 -4.58 2.30 -1.32
CA GLU A 59 -4.48 2.39 0.14
C GLU A 59 -5.36 1.33 0.81
N ASP A 60 -6.62 1.23 0.40
CA ASP A 60 -7.56 0.23 0.91
C ASP A 60 -7.05 -1.19 0.71
N ARG A 61 -6.48 -1.49 -0.45
CA ARG A 61 -5.89 -2.81 -0.73
C ARG A 61 -4.67 -3.09 0.12
N ALA A 62 -3.78 -2.11 0.31
CA ALA A 62 -2.61 -2.28 1.16
C ALA A 62 -3.03 -2.59 2.61
N ARG A 63 -4.02 -1.86 3.14
CA ARG A 63 -4.61 -2.13 4.46
C ARG A 63 -5.18 -3.54 4.57
N GLU A 64 -6.02 -3.96 3.62
CA GLU A 64 -6.60 -5.32 3.62
C GLU A 64 -5.53 -6.41 3.62
N ILE A 65 -4.42 -6.20 2.90
CA ILE A 65 -3.30 -7.14 2.85
C ILE A 65 -2.57 -7.17 4.21
N MET A 66 -2.32 -6.02 4.83
CA MET A 66 -1.73 -5.96 6.17
C MET A 66 -2.55 -6.73 7.19
N GLU A 67 -3.86 -6.50 7.21
CA GLU A 67 -4.80 -7.19 8.11
C GLU A 67 -4.75 -8.71 7.89
N LYS A 68 -4.79 -9.17 6.64
CA LYS A 68 -4.67 -10.60 6.31
C LYS A 68 -3.34 -11.21 6.72
N ILE A 69 -2.22 -10.49 6.58
CA ILE A 69 -0.91 -10.97 7.03
C ILE A 69 -0.90 -11.10 8.56
N SER A 70 -1.41 -10.10 9.28
CA SER A 70 -1.51 -10.11 10.74
C SER A 70 -2.41 -11.23 11.26
N ASP A 71 -3.57 -11.44 10.63
CA ASP A 71 -4.51 -12.51 10.97
C ASP A 71 -3.89 -13.89 10.74
N ASN A 72 -3.23 -14.10 9.60
CA ASN A 72 -2.55 -15.34 9.28
C ASN A 72 -1.43 -15.63 10.29
N TYR A 73 -0.60 -14.63 10.63
CA TYR A 73 0.47 -14.78 11.61
C TYR A 73 -0.06 -15.14 13.00
N SER A 74 -1.12 -14.46 13.44
CA SER A 74 -1.78 -14.72 14.72
C SER A 74 -2.37 -16.14 14.77
N SER A 75 -2.99 -16.59 13.68
CA SER A 75 -3.55 -17.94 13.58
C SER A 75 -2.51 -19.06 13.59
N LEU A 76 -1.31 -18.80 13.04
CA LEU A 76 -0.20 -19.75 13.01
C LEU A 76 0.50 -19.84 14.37
N ARG A 77 0.61 -18.73 15.10
CA ARG A 77 1.27 -18.66 16.42
C ARG A 77 0.37 -19.11 17.58
N GLY A 78 -0.95 -19.15 17.36
CA GLY A 78 -1.95 -19.70 18.29
C GLY A 78 -2.15 -21.22 18.22
N ARG A 79 -1.31 -21.93 17.46
CA ARG A 79 -1.19 -23.40 17.41
C ARG A 79 0.15 -23.83 18.01
#